data_AF-A0A366SDS5-F1
#
_entry.id   AF-A0A366SDS5-F1
#
_cell.length_a   1.000
_cell.length_b   1.000
_cell.length_c   1.000
_cell.angle_alpha   90.00
_cell.angle_beta   90.00
_cell.angle_gamma   90.00
#
_symmetry.space_group_name_H-M   'P 1'
#
loop_
_entity.id
_entity.type
_entity.pdbx_description
1 polymer ?
#
loop_
_entity_poly.entity_id
_entity_poly.type
_entity_poly.pdbx_seq_one_letter_code
_entity_poly.pdbx_strand_id
1 'polypeptide(L)'
;MGDVLFQFSQTLARFIPTEVSEKKNEDQKEAMCFSLSQSDSEDPRKKYCFSVRRNPLKGNGELGKRSPFNDNKTRLYRPSLYERLGSDTNLSFRYSMNPDDEETDEGIIAKWTKNKIE
;
A
#
# COMPACT_ATOMS: atom_id res chain seq x y z
N MET A 1 -21.36 -1.00 36.63
CA MET A 1 -21.04 -0.97 35.18
C MET A 1 -19.60 -0.53 34.87
N GLY A 2 -18.95 0.34 35.66
CA GLY A 2 -17.54 0.71 35.44
C GLY A 2 -16.52 -0.44 35.61
N ASP A 3 -16.85 -1.45 36.40
CA ASP A 3 -15.98 -2.61 36.67
C ASP A 3 -15.78 -3.51 35.43
N VAL A 4 -16.81 -3.68 34.60
CA VAL A 4 -16.72 -4.53 33.39
C VAL A 4 -15.82 -3.91 32.32
N LEU A 5 -15.91 -2.59 32.09
CA LEU A 5 -15.04 -1.89 31.13
C LEU A 5 -13.59 -1.88 31.60
N PHE A 6 -13.36 -1.77 32.91
CA PHE A 6 -12.02 -1.82 33.51
C PHE A 6 -11.41 -3.22 33.42
N GLN A 7 -12.16 -4.26 33.77
CA GLN A 7 -11.70 -5.65 33.64
C GLN A 7 -11.45 -6.03 32.17
N PHE A 8 -12.31 -5.56 31.27
CA PHE A 8 -12.16 -5.75 29.83
C PHE A 8 -10.87 -5.12 29.30
N SER A 9 -10.62 -3.84 29.62
CA SER A 9 -9.41 -3.15 29.16
C SER A 9 -8.13 -3.78 29.73
N GLN A 10 -8.14 -4.15 31.02
CA GLN A 10 -7.01 -4.85 31.65
C GLN A 10 -6.75 -6.24 31.04
N THR A 11 -7.80 -6.92 30.60
CA THR A 11 -7.66 -8.22 29.92
C THR A 11 -7.03 -8.04 28.55
N LEU A 12 -7.52 -7.09 27.73
CA LEU A 12 -6.93 -6.81 26.42
C LEU A 12 -5.49 -6.31 26.51
N ALA A 13 -5.17 -5.51 27.52
CA ALA A 13 -3.81 -4.99 27.73
C ALA A 13 -2.76 -6.08 27.90
N ARG A 14 -3.15 -7.26 28.42
CA ARG A 14 -2.24 -8.42 28.59
C ARG A 14 -1.87 -9.10 27.27
N PHE A 15 -2.62 -8.87 26.21
CA PHE A 15 -2.44 -9.51 24.90
C PHE A 15 -2.06 -8.52 23.81
N ILE A 16 -1.52 -7.35 24.19
CA ILE A 16 -0.98 -6.39 23.22
C ILE A 16 0.23 -7.04 22.54
N PRO A 17 0.22 -7.21 21.20
CA PRO A 17 1.39 -7.70 20.48
C PRO A 17 2.56 -6.72 20.64
N THR A 18 3.72 -7.23 21.02
CA THR A 18 4.96 -6.42 21.13
C THR A 18 5.65 -6.23 19.79
N GLU A 19 5.30 -7.05 18.81
CA GLU A 19 5.92 -7.07 17.48
C GLU A 19 4.85 -7.25 16.40
N VAL A 20 5.12 -6.71 15.22
CA VAL A 20 4.29 -6.94 14.03
C VAL A 20 4.87 -8.13 13.28
N SER A 21 4.07 -9.19 13.09
CA SER A 21 4.49 -10.32 12.25
C SER A 21 4.80 -9.84 10.82
N GLU A 22 5.99 -10.12 10.29
CA GLU A 22 6.32 -9.81 8.90
C GLU A 22 5.58 -10.72 7.91
N LYS A 23 5.26 -11.95 8.35
CA LYS A 23 4.54 -12.92 7.53
C LYS A 23 3.04 -12.71 7.71
N LYS A 24 2.39 -12.35 6.60
CA LYS A 24 0.94 -12.26 6.46
C LYS A 24 0.49 -13.35 5.49
N ASN A 25 -0.53 -14.11 5.86
CA ASN A 25 -1.17 -15.03 4.92
C ASN A 25 -2.02 -14.24 3.91
N GLU A 26 -2.50 -14.91 2.86
CA GLU A 26 -3.23 -14.23 1.79
C GLU A 26 -4.55 -13.60 2.26
N ASP A 27 -5.31 -14.27 3.14
CA ASP A 27 -6.55 -13.73 3.71
C ASP A 27 -6.29 -12.44 4.51
N GLN A 28 -5.20 -12.41 5.29
CA GLN A 28 -4.77 -11.22 6.03
C GLN A 28 -4.36 -10.10 5.08
N LYS A 29 -3.59 -10.41 4.02
CA LYS A 29 -3.22 -9.41 3.01
C LYS A 29 -4.45 -8.84 2.32
N GLU A 30 -5.41 -9.68 1.96
CA GLU A 30 -6.66 -9.26 1.32
C GLU A 30 -7.49 -8.36 2.24
N ALA A 31 -7.68 -8.72 3.51
CA ALA A 31 -8.37 -7.88 4.49
C ALA A 31 -7.66 -6.54 4.71
N MET A 32 -6.33 -6.55 4.79
CA MET A 32 -5.53 -5.33 4.92
C MET A 32 -5.66 -4.44 3.67
N CYS A 33 -5.55 -5.01 2.47
CA CYS A 33 -5.74 -4.29 1.22
C CYS A 33 -7.13 -3.67 1.12
N PHE A 34 -8.15 -4.40 1.54
CA PHE A 34 -9.52 -3.91 1.52
C PHE A 34 -9.64 -2.62 2.36
N SER A 35 -9.15 -2.65 3.60
CA SER A 35 -9.14 -1.48 4.49
C SER A 35 -8.31 -0.31 3.94
N LEU A 36 -7.12 -0.59 3.39
CA LEU A 36 -6.26 0.42 2.79
C LEU A 36 -6.93 1.08 1.59
N SER A 37 -7.58 0.30 0.72
CA SER A 37 -8.23 0.82 -0.50
C SER A 37 -9.42 1.69 -0.17
N GLN A 38 -10.25 1.30 0.81
CA GLN A 38 -11.34 2.15 1.28
C GLN A 38 -10.85 3.49 1.82
N SER A 39 -9.74 3.48 2.57
CA SER A 39 -9.14 4.70 3.13
C SER A 39 -8.57 5.63 2.05
N ASP A 40 -8.13 5.06 0.92
CA ASP A 40 -7.66 5.79 -0.27
C ASP A 40 -8.80 6.18 -1.22
N SER A 41 -10.06 5.88 -0.87
CA SER A 41 -11.24 6.03 -1.75
C SER A 41 -11.13 5.26 -3.08
N GLU A 42 -10.39 4.16 -3.09
CA GLU A 42 -10.16 3.28 -4.22
C GLU A 42 -11.01 2.01 -4.11
N ASP A 43 -11.28 1.35 -5.25
CA ASP A 43 -11.95 0.06 -5.26
C ASP A 43 -11.06 -1.02 -4.60
N PRO A 44 -11.53 -1.71 -3.54
CA PRO A 44 -10.79 -2.77 -2.87
C PRO A 44 -10.28 -3.90 -3.78
N ARG A 45 -10.96 -4.12 -4.91
CA ARG A 45 -10.60 -5.15 -5.90
C ARG A 45 -9.38 -4.78 -6.73
N LYS A 46 -8.93 -3.52 -6.70
CA LYS A 46 -7.73 -3.08 -7.41
C LYS A 46 -6.47 -3.63 -6.75
N LYS A 47 -6.11 -4.89 -6.98
CA LYS A 47 -4.96 -5.55 -6.34
C LYS A 47 -3.80 -5.87 -7.28
N TYR A 48 -4.00 -5.75 -8.59
CA TYR A 48 -3.00 -6.12 -9.60
C TYR A 48 -2.14 -4.92 -9.97
N CYS A 49 -0.87 -4.90 -9.53
CA CYS A 49 0.03 -3.78 -9.77
C CYS A 49 0.62 -3.86 -11.18
N PHE A 50 0.46 -2.80 -11.98
CA PHE A 50 0.80 -2.84 -13.41
C PHE A 50 1.78 -1.74 -13.86
N SER A 51 1.98 -0.69 -13.05
CA SER A 51 2.90 0.41 -13.37
C SER A 51 3.08 1.38 -12.21
N VAL A 52 4.00 2.34 -12.37
CA VAL A 52 4.14 3.52 -11.52
C VAL A 52 3.87 4.80 -12.30
N ARG A 53 3.49 5.87 -11.61
CA ARG A 53 3.38 7.22 -12.18
C ARG A 53 4.02 8.25 -11.26
N ARG A 54 4.53 9.35 -11.83
CA ARG A 54 4.82 10.56 -11.05
C ARG A 54 3.52 11.28 -10.76
N ASN A 55 3.33 11.68 -9.51
CA ASN A 55 2.17 12.44 -9.11
C ASN A 55 2.24 13.87 -9.69
N PRO A 56 1.09 14.47 -10.02
CA PRO A 56 1.05 15.83 -10.54
C PRO A 56 1.58 16.83 -9.51
N LEU A 57 1.98 18.00 -10.00
CA LEU A 57 2.29 19.13 -9.13
C LEU A 57 1.05 19.55 -8.36
N LYS A 58 1.26 19.93 -7.10
CA LYS A 58 0.27 20.65 -6.30
C LYS A 58 0.14 22.09 -6.81
N GLY A 59 -0.90 22.80 -6.37
CA GLY A 59 -1.11 24.20 -6.73
C GLY A 59 0.02 25.16 -6.33
N ASN A 60 0.89 24.77 -5.39
CA ASN A 60 2.07 25.53 -4.98
C ASN A 60 3.35 25.18 -5.77
N GLY A 61 3.26 24.34 -6.81
CA GLY A 61 4.40 23.91 -7.62
C GLY A 61 5.25 22.79 -7.01
N GLU A 62 4.93 22.29 -5.81
CA GLU A 62 5.58 21.10 -5.26
C GLU A 62 5.07 19.82 -5.94
N LEU A 63 5.91 18.78 -5.98
CA LEU A 63 5.47 17.45 -6.39
C LEU A 63 4.40 16.89 -5.43
N GLY A 64 3.35 16.30 -6.00
CA GLY A 64 2.37 15.53 -5.26
C GLY A 64 3.02 14.31 -4.60
N LYS A 65 2.59 13.98 -3.38
CA LYS A 65 3.10 12.82 -2.65
C LYS A 65 2.10 11.66 -2.72
N ARG A 66 2.61 10.43 -2.73
CA ARG A 66 1.81 9.22 -2.60
C ARG A 66 1.05 9.25 -1.28
N SER A 67 -0.15 8.66 -1.25
CA SER A 67 -0.88 8.49 0.01
C SER A 67 -0.20 7.43 0.89
N PRO A 68 -0.34 7.51 2.22
CA PRO A 68 0.09 6.43 3.12
C PRO A 68 -0.57 5.09 2.81
N PHE A 69 -1.77 5.10 2.24
CA PHE A 69 -2.51 3.90 1.87
C PHE A 69 -1.90 3.21 0.64
N ASN A 70 -1.56 3.98 -0.41
CA ASN A 70 -0.81 3.47 -1.56
C ASN A 70 0.57 2.93 -1.16
N ASP A 71 1.24 3.63 -0.24
CA ASP A 71 2.54 3.23 0.31
C ASP A 71 2.44 1.86 1.01
N ASN A 72 1.55 1.74 2.00
CA ASN A 72 1.33 0.50 2.76
C ASN A 72 0.86 -0.65 1.88
N LYS A 73 -0.05 -0.39 0.93
CA LYS A 73 -0.56 -1.40 -0.01
C LYS A 73 0.56 -1.99 -0.86
N THR A 74 1.52 -1.15 -1.27
CA THR A 74 2.66 -1.62 -2.05
C THR A 74 3.69 -2.35 -1.21
N ARG A 75 3.98 -1.90 0.01
CA ARG A 75 4.80 -2.69 0.95
C ARG A 75 4.22 -4.09 1.19
N LEU A 76 2.89 -4.20 1.22
CA LEU A 76 2.18 -5.45 1.46
C LEU A 76 2.26 -6.43 0.28
N TYR A 77 2.01 -5.96 -0.95
CA TYR A 77 1.91 -6.83 -2.12
C TYR A 77 3.16 -6.90 -3.00
N ARG A 78 4.00 -5.86 -2.97
CA ARG A 78 5.12 -5.70 -3.91
C ARG A 78 6.37 -5.23 -3.16
N PRO A 79 6.85 -5.97 -2.16
CA PRO A 79 7.96 -5.55 -1.30
C PRO A 79 9.25 -5.29 -2.11
N SER A 80 9.56 -6.14 -3.10
CA SER A 80 10.73 -5.98 -3.96
C SER A 80 10.65 -4.73 -4.84
N LEU A 81 9.51 -4.49 -5.51
CA LEU A 81 9.26 -3.24 -6.23
C LEU A 81 9.36 -2.00 -5.32
N TYR A 82 8.82 -2.10 -4.09
CA TYR A 82 8.84 -1.02 -3.13
C TYR A 82 10.25 -0.69 -2.67
N GLU A 83 11.11 -1.68 -2.44
CA GLU A 83 12.53 -1.45 -2.12
C GLU A 83 13.22 -0.62 -3.22
N ARG A 84 12.88 -0.86 -4.48
CA ARG A 84 13.50 -0.22 -5.64
C ARG A 84 12.98 1.19 -5.93
N LEU A 85 11.68 1.45 -5.71
CA LEU A 85 11.02 2.70 -6.13
C LEU A 85 10.29 3.44 -5.01
N GLY A 86 10.18 2.87 -3.81
CA GLY A 86 9.38 3.39 -2.69
C GLY A 86 9.94 4.67 -2.08
N SER A 87 11.26 4.88 -2.14
CA SER A 87 11.93 6.06 -1.58
C SER A 87 11.53 7.37 -2.27
N ASP A 88 11.20 7.34 -3.57
CA ASP A 88 10.64 8.52 -4.26
C ASP A 88 9.16 8.66 -3.89
N THR A 89 8.89 9.42 -2.82
CA THR A 89 7.52 9.66 -2.34
C THR A 89 6.60 10.36 -3.35
N ASN A 90 7.14 10.87 -4.46
CA ASN A 90 6.35 11.51 -5.51
C ASN A 90 5.92 10.55 -6.62
N LEU A 91 6.29 9.26 -6.52
CA LEU A 91 5.73 8.20 -7.35
C LEU A 91 4.56 7.54 -6.65
N SER A 92 3.53 7.15 -7.38
CA SER A 92 2.47 6.28 -6.88
C SER A 92 2.43 4.99 -7.69
N PHE A 93 2.16 3.87 -7.02
CA PHE A 93 1.97 2.57 -7.67
C PHE A 93 0.52 2.45 -8.14
N ARG A 94 0.32 2.02 -9.39
CA ARG A 94 -1.02 1.88 -9.99
C ARG A 94 -1.48 0.44 -9.92
N TYR A 95 -2.74 0.27 -9.53
CA TYR A 95 -3.37 -1.02 -9.37
C TYR A 95 -4.63 -1.12 -10.23
N SER A 96 -4.87 -2.30 -10.79
CA SER A 96 -6.05 -2.66 -11.57
C SER A 96 -6.86 -3.73 -10.85
N MET A 97 -8.14 -3.82 -11.21
CA MET A 97 -9.03 -4.91 -10.81
C MET A 97 -8.89 -6.14 -11.70
N ASN A 98 -8.28 -6.00 -12.88
CA ASN A 98 -8.09 -7.08 -13.84
C ASN A 98 -6.80 -7.85 -13.53
N PRO A 99 -6.86 -9.18 -13.28
CA PRO A 99 -5.66 -10.00 -13.07
C PRO A 99 -4.68 -9.94 -14.23
N ASP A 100 -5.18 -9.85 -15.47
CA ASP A 100 -4.34 -9.84 -16.68
C ASP A 100 -3.49 -8.56 -16.82
N ASP A 101 -3.78 -7.53 -16.02
CA ASP A 101 -2.99 -6.31 -16.00
C ASP A 101 -1.76 -6.45 -15.09
N GLU A 102 -1.67 -7.49 -14.24
CA GLU A 102 -0.53 -7.67 -13.34
C GLU A 102 0.77 -7.78 -14.14
N GLU A 103 1.69 -6.86 -13.88
CA GLU A 103 2.99 -6.83 -14.55
C GLU A 103 4.06 -7.42 -13.63
N THR A 104 5.24 -7.73 -14.15
CA THR A 104 6.42 -8.05 -13.34
C THR A 104 7.05 -6.79 -12.73
N ASP A 105 7.77 -6.93 -11.62
CA ASP A 105 8.48 -5.80 -11.01
C ASP A 105 9.49 -5.20 -12.00
N GLU A 106 10.23 -6.06 -12.70
CA GLU A 106 11.18 -5.69 -13.77
C GLU A 106 10.47 -4.98 -14.93
N GLY A 107 9.30 -5.47 -15.36
CA GLY A 107 8.50 -4.86 -16.40
C GLY A 107 8.03 -3.45 -16.04
N ILE A 108 7.59 -3.26 -14.79
CA ILE A 108 7.21 -1.94 -14.27
C ILE A 108 8.40 -0.99 -14.26
N ILE A 109 9.56 -1.44 -13.76
CA ILE A 109 10.79 -0.64 -13.70
C ILE A 109 11.28 -0.27 -15.11
N ALA A 110 11.24 -1.21 -16.06
CA ALA A 110 11.63 -0.97 -17.44
C ALA A 110 10.73 0.06 -18.12
N LYS A 111 9.40 -0.07 -18.01
CA LYS A 111 8.43 0.91 -18.53
C LYS A 111 8.66 2.29 -17.92
N TRP A 112 8.86 2.36 -16.61
CA TRP A 112 9.13 3.62 -15.91
C TRP A 112 10.43 4.30 -16.37
N THR A 113 11.48 3.52 -16.61
CA THR A 113 12.79 4.05 -17.02
C THR A 113 12.78 4.54 -18.46
N LYS A 114 12.09 3.83 -19.37
CA LYS A 114 11.92 4.26 -20.77
C LYS A 114 11.19 5.60 -20.88
N ASN A 115 10.11 5.77 -20.11
CA ASN A 115 9.31 7.01 -20.10
C ASN A 115 10.03 8.22 -19.46
N LYS A 116 11.26 8.08 -18.94
CA LYS A 116 12.10 9.21 -18.47
C LYS A 116 13.06 9.73 -19.54
N ILE A 117 13.27 8.96 -20.61
CA ILE A 117 14.27 9.24 -21.65
C ILE A 117 13.64 10.01 -22.83
N GLU A 118 12.30 10.06 -22.88
CA GLU A 118 11.49 10.93 -23.76
C GLU A 118 11.05 12.18 -23.01
#